data_AF-A0A2D6FX68-F1
#
_entry.id   AF-A0A2D6FX68-F1
#
_cell.length_a   1.000
_cell.length_b   1.000
_cell.length_c   1.000
_cell.angle_alpha   90.00
_cell.angle_beta   90.00
_cell.angle_gamma   90.00
#
_symmetry.space_group_name_H-M   'P 1'
#
loop_
_entity.id
_entity.type
_entity.pdbx_description
1 polymer ?
#
loop_
_entity_poly.entity_id
_entity_poly.type
_entity_poly.pdbx_seq_one_letter_code
_entity_poly.pdbx_strand_id
1 'polypeptide(L)'
;MNWVTRIEELEHGRVRRVIVLGDGEALSYGEAVEGWRGDEDFRSFFVTLLADAPYDAYFWETPPVTKATLARQFEFIIADSPALAAMRPDTTAFSEHFMRDGAAGIAAFWNLGRDALLIAPGPPLAYPQLAHPHLAAFARSAPMALQHAFWRTIGERLSEQLSDRPSWLSTSGLGIAWLHVRIDTRPKYYTHRPYRDLAG
;
A
#
# COMPACT_ATOMS: atom_id res chain seq x y z
N MET A 1 -12.22 -15.95 9.35
CA MET A 1 -12.53 -16.02 7.90
C MET A 1 -11.35 -16.69 7.21
N ASN A 2 -11.57 -17.56 6.24
CA ASN A 2 -10.50 -18.15 5.46
C ASN A 2 -10.24 -17.28 4.23
N TRP A 3 -9.10 -16.59 4.19
CA TRP A 3 -8.73 -15.75 3.05
C TRP A 3 -7.86 -16.49 2.06
N VAL A 4 -8.21 -16.36 0.78
CA VAL A 4 -7.42 -16.89 -0.34
C VAL A 4 -7.38 -15.85 -1.47
N THR A 5 -6.53 -16.06 -2.47
CA THR A 5 -6.43 -15.16 -3.61
C THR A 5 -6.70 -15.85 -4.93
N ARG A 6 -7.27 -15.08 -5.88
CA ARG A 6 -7.20 -15.39 -7.30
C ARG A 6 -6.20 -14.43 -7.93
N ILE A 7 -5.22 -14.98 -8.64
CA ILE A 7 -4.17 -14.22 -9.28
C ILE A 7 -4.30 -14.38 -10.79
N GLU A 8 -4.41 -13.25 -11.49
CA GLU A 8 -4.36 -13.17 -12.95
C GLU A 8 -3.02 -12.53 -13.35
N GLU A 9 -2.27 -13.21 -14.20
CA GLU A 9 -1.02 -12.68 -14.75
C GLU A 9 -1.31 -11.88 -16.01
N LEU A 10 -0.82 -10.64 -16.02
CA LEU A 10 -0.96 -9.67 -17.10
C LEU A 10 0.43 -9.31 -17.64
N GLU A 11 0.48 -8.72 -18.83
CA GLU A 11 1.73 -8.19 -19.43
C GLU A 11 2.89 -9.19 -19.42
N HIS A 12 2.65 -10.44 -19.84
CA HIS A 12 3.64 -11.53 -19.82
C HIS A 12 4.22 -11.81 -18.43
N GLY A 13 3.39 -11.70 -17.39
CA GLY A 13 3.78 -12.00 -16.01
C GLY A 13 4.52 -10.86 -15.31
N ARG A 14 4.60 -9.66 -15.90
CA ARG A 14 5.17 -8.48 -15.22
C ARG A 14 4.18 -7.79 -14.30
N VAL A 15 2.89 -8.06 -14.45
CA VAL A 15 1.84 -7.52 -13.59
C VAL A 15 0.98 -8.67 -13.11
N ARG A 16 0.68 -8.70 -11.81
CA ARG A 16 -0.29 -9.60 -11.21
C ARG A 16 -1.48 -8.80 -10.73
N ARG A 17 -2.67 -9.11 -11.24
CA ARG A 17 -3.93 -8.65 -10.65
C ARG A 17 -4.37 -9.66 -9.61
N VAL A 18 -4.65 -9.18 -8.40
CA VAL A 18 -4.96 -10.01 -7.25
C VAL A 18 -6.35 -9.66 -6.75
N ILE A 19 -7.21 -10.67 -6.67
CA ILE A 19 -8.54 -10.58 -6.07
C ILE A 19 -8.49 -11.36 -4.76
N VAL A 20 -8.91 -10.73 -3.66
CA VAL A 20 -8.94 -11.36 -2.34
C VAL A 20 -10.34 -11.92 -2.09
N LEU A 21 -10.40 -13.19 -1.70
CA LEU A 21 -11.64 -13.88 -1.33
C LEU A 21 -11.68 -14.15 0.17
N GLY A 22 -12.84 -13.99 0.78
CA GLY A 22 -13.15 -14.42 2.14
C GLY A 22 -14.24 -15.50 2.10
N ASP A 23 -13.96 -16.68 2.64
CA ASP A 23 -14.90 -17.81 2.67
C ASP A 23 -15.48 -18.18 1.29
N GLY A 24 -14.70 -17.98 0.22
CA GLY A 24 -15.02 -18.31 -1.17
C GLY A 24 -15.57 -17.17 -2.03
N GLU A 25 -16.03 -16.09 -1.40
CA GLU A 25 -16.59 -14.91 -2.07
C GLU A 25 -15.58 -13.77 -2.12
N ALA A 26 -15.67 -12.92 -3.15
CA ALA A 26 -14.74 -11.80 -3.27
C ALA A 26 -15.04 -10.73 -2.22
N LEU A 27 -14.03 -10.31 -1.47
CA LEU A 27 -14.17 -9.21 -0.53
C LEU A 27 -14.55 -7.93 -1.29
N SER A 28 -15.35 -7.09 -0.67
CA SER A 28 -15.53 -5.71 -1.08
C SER A 28 -14.35 -4.84 -0.66
N TYR A 29 -14.17 -3.70 -1.33
CA TYR A 29 -13.13 -2.73 -0.96
C TYR A 29 -13.33 -2.27 0.49
N GLY A 30 -14.58 -2.06 0.91
CA GLY A 30 -14.90 -1.71 2.29
C GLY A 30 -14.44 -2.77 3.30
N GLU A 31 -14.68 -4.05 3.02
CA GLU A 31 -14.22 -5.15 3.88
C GLU A 31 -12.70 -5.22 3.97
N ALA A 32 -11.97 -4.99 2.88
CA ALA A 32 -10.51 -4.92 2.92
C ALA A 32 -10.02 -3.74 3.79
N VAL A 33 -10.68 -2.58 3.72
CA VAL A 33 -10.37 -1.41 4.56
C VAL A 33 -10.63 -1.69 6.04
N GLU A 34 -11.77 -2.30 6.38
CA GLU A 34 -12.07 -2.69 7.75
C GLU A 34 -11.12 -3.79 8.24
N GLY A 35 -10.75 -4.74 7.38
CA GLY A 35 -9.73 -5.74 7.67
C GLY A 35 -8.38 -5.11 8.02
N TRP A 36 -7.92 -4.14 7.23
CA TRP A 36 -6.70 -3.40 7.55
C TRP A 36 -6.81 -2.67 8.90
N ARG A 37 -7.95 -2.02 9.19
CA ARG A 37 -8.15 -1.26 10.43
C ARG A 37 -8.23 -2.13 11.68
N GLY A 38 -9.02 -3.18 11.63
CA GLY A 38 -9.51 -3.88 12.82
C GLY A 38 -9.03 -5.32 12.97
N ASP A 39 -8.61 -5.98 11.90
CA ASP A 39 -8.38 -7.43 11.89
C ASP A 39 -6.87 -7.75 11.75
N GLU A 40 -6.27 -8.24 12.82
CA GLU A 40 -4.85 -8.61 12.83
C GLU A 40 -4.55 -9.82 11.95
N ASP A 41 -5.44 -10.79 11.90
CA ASP A 41 -5.27 -11.99 11.09
C ASP A 41 -5.35 -11.63 9.60
N PHE A 42 -6.28 -10.73 9.23
CA PHE A 42 -6.34 -10.20 7.85
C PHE A 42 -5.07 -9.46 7.48
N ARG A 43 -4.53 -8.61 8.37
CA ARG A 43 -3.26 -7.93 8.11
C ARG A 43 -2.10 -8.91 7.96
N SER A 44 -2.06 -9.97 8.77
CA SER A 44 -1.03 -11.03 8.66
C SER A 44 -1.11 -11.74 7.31
N PHE A 45 -2.31 -12.12 6.89
CA PHE A 45 -2.58 -12.69 5.57
C PHE A 45 -2.13 -11.73 4.45
N PHE A 46 -2.54 -10.47 4.53
CA PHE A 46 -2.27 -9.48 3.49
C PHE A 46 -0.79 -9.16 3.34
N VAL A 47 -0.07 -9.07 4.46
CA VAL A 47 1.40 -8.93 4.49
C VAL A 47 2.09 -10.12 3.84
N THR A 48 1.66 -11.35 4.19
CA THR A 48 2.25 -12.57 3.63
C THR A 48 2.05 -12.63 2.11
N LEU A 49 0.84 -12.32 1.64
CA LEU A 49 0.52 -12.21 0.22
C LEU A 49 1.44 -11.23 -0.54
N LEU A 50 1.77 -10.09 0.08
CA LEU A 50 2.70 -9.12 -0.49
C LEU A 50 4.15 -9.63 -0.47
N ALA A 51 4.59 -10.26 0.63
CA ALA A 51 5.93 -10.81 0.77
C ALA A 51 6.22 -11.92 -0.27
N ASP A 52 5.21 -12.74 -0.57
CA ASP A 52 5.25 -13.87 -1.50
C ASP A 52 5.19 -13.47 -2.98
N ALA A 53 5.02 -12.17 -3.28
CA ALA A 53 5.08 -11.70 -4.66
C ALA A 53 6.44 -12.06 -5.30
N PRO A 54 6.48 -12.50 -6.57
CA PRO A 54 7.66 -13.12 -7.20
C PRO A 54 8.67 -12.10 -7.74
N TYR A 55 8.49 -10.81 -7.42
CA TYR A 55 9.30 -9.72 -7.94
C TYR A 55 10.22 -9.19 -6.84
N ASP A 56 11.45 -8.83 -7.17
CA ASP A 56 12.39 -8.27 -6.19
C ASP A 56 11.84 -6.98 -5.55
N ALA A 57 11.24 -6.12 -6.38
CA ALA A 57 10.47 -4.96 -5.97
C ALA A 57 9.29 -4.75 -6.93
N TYR A 58 8.26 -4.06 -6.44
CA TYR A 58 7.05 -3.84 -7.22
C TYR A 58 6.33 -2.56 -6.82
N PHE A 59 5.55 -2.03 -7.74
CA PHE A 59 4.49 -1.09 -7.43
C PHE A 59 3.24 -1.83 -6.98
N TRP A 60 2.46 -1.19 -6.13
CA TRP A 60 1.18 -1.70 -5.66
C TRP A 60 0.12 -0.63 -5.83
N GLU A 61 -0.99 -0.96 -6.49
CA GLU A 61 -2.05 -0.01 -6.83
C GLU A 61 -3.42 -0.67 -6.66
N THR A 62 -4.39 0.08 -6.15
CA THR A 62 -5.79 -0.36 -6.07
C THR A 62 -6.67 0.47 -7.02
N PRO A 63 -7.88 0.01 -7.38
CA PRO A 63 -8.83 0.86 -8.10
C PRO A 63 -9.19 2.14 -7.30
N PRO A 64 -9.56 3.27 -7.96
CA PRO A 64 -9.87 4.54 -7.27
C PRO A 64 -11.12 4.44 -6.40
N VAL A 65 -11.05 4.74 -5.10
CA VAL A 65 -12.16 4.51 -4.16
C VAL A 65 -12.95 5.78 -3.85
N THR A 66 -14.27 5.62 -3.74
CA THR A 66 -15.26 6.60 -3.29
C THR A 66 -16.20 5.93 -2.28
N LYS A 67 -17.02 6.71 -1.57
CA LYS A 67 -18.09 6.15 -0.73
C LYS A 67 -19.01 5.19 -1.50
N ALA A 68 -19.36 5.55 -2.74
CA ALA A 68 -20.25 4.75 -3.59
C ALA A 68 -19.60 3.45 -4.10
N THR A 69 -18.27 3.38 -4.15
CA THR A 69 -17.54 2.22 -4.69
C THR A 69 -16.97 1.31 -3.60
N LEU A 70 -17.28 1.53 -2.32
CA LEU A 70 -16.85 0.65 -1.24
C LEU A 70 -17.35 -0.79 -1.40
N ALA A 71 -18.55 -0.97 -1.94
CA ALA A 71 -19.14 -2.29 -2.17
C ALA A 71 -18.57 -3.03 -3.39
N ARG A 72 -17.71 -2.39 -4.21
CA ARG A 72 -17.09 -3.07 -5.34
C ARG A 72 -16.14 -4.14 -4.83
N GLN A 73 -15.90 -5.15 -5.65
CA GLN A 73 -14.88 -6.15 -5.42
C GLN A 73 -13.51 -5.51 -5.14
N PHE A 74 -12.88 -5.92 -4.05
CA PHE A 74 -11.52 -5.57 -3.71
C PHE A 74 -10.54 -6.34 -4.59
N GLU A 75 -9.68 -5.56 -5.23
CA GLU A 75 -8.56 -6.05 -5.99
C GLU A 75 -7.43 -5.03 -5.95
N PHE A 76 -6.25 -5.49 -6.32
CA PHE A 76 -5.09 -4.64 -6.50
C PHE A 76 -4.18 -5.25 -7.56
N ILE A 77 -3.24 -4.46 -8.05
CA ILE A 77 -2.14 -4.96 -8.87
C ILE A 77 -0.84 -4.92 -8.10
N ILE A 78 0.04 -5.85 -8.47
CA ILE A 78 1.46 -5.81 -8.17
C ILE A 78 2.18 -5.78 -9.53
N ALA A 79 2.92 -4.71 -9.80
CA ALA A 79 3.68 -4.55 -11.05
C ALA A 79 5.19 -4.60 -10.78
N ASP A 80 5.88 -5.52 -11.45
CA ASP A 80 7.34 -5.68 -11.37
C ASP A 80 8.07 -4.36 -11.66
N SER A 81 9.08 -4.06 -10.85
CA SER A 81 9.89 -2.86 -11.01
C SER A 81 11.36 -3.11 -10.66
N PRO A 82 12.17 -3.54 -11.65
CA PRO A 82 13.61 -3.66 -11.48
C PRO A 82 14.29 -2.34 -11.11
N ALA A 83 13.75 -1.20 -11.58
CA ALA A 83 14.23 0.13 -11.24
C ALA A 83 14.04 0.44 -9.75
N LEU A 84 12.90 0.04 -9.17
CA LEU A 84 12.66 0.20 -7.74
C LEU A 84 13.55 -0.71 -6.90
N ALA A 85 13.83 -1.93 -7.38
CA ALA A 85 14.74 -2.87 -6.72
C ALA A 85 16.17 -2.35 -6.62
N ALA A 86 16.60 -1.50 -7.57
CA ALA A 86 17.93 -0.89 -7.57
C ALA A 86 18.05 0.34 -6.64
N MET A 87 16.95 0.81 -6.05
CA MET A 87 16.96 2.00 -5.20
C MET A 87 17.63 1.74 -3.85
N ARG A 88 18.50 2.66 -3.44
CA ARG A 88 19.09 2.66 -2.09
C ARG A 88 18.23 3.49 -1.14
N PRO A 89 17.98 3.04 0.09
CA PRO A 89 17.17 3.81 1.03
C PRO A 89 17.71 5.22 1.26
N ASP A 90 16.86 6.23 1.11
CA ASP A 90 17.17 7.59 1.56
C ASP A 90 16.85 7.70 3.04
N THR A 91 17.86 7.53 3.89
CA THR A 91 17.71 7.55 5.35
C THR A 91 17.36 8.92 5.92
N THR A 92 17.41 9.98 5.11
CA THR A 92 17.00 11.33 5.50
C THR A 92 15.55 11.64 5.11
N ALA A 93 14.96 10.83 4.23
CA ALA A 93 13.59 11.00 3.81
C ALA A 93 12.63 10.96 5.01
N PHE A 94 11.77 11.97 5.09
CA PHE A 94 10.70 12.09 6.09
C PHE A 94 11.16 12.10 7.56
N SER A 95 12.45 12.30 7.85
CA SER A 95 12.99 12.28 9.21
C SER A 95 12.28 13.27 10.15
N GLU A 96 11.90 14.45 9.63
CA GLU A 96 11.14 15.45 10.38
C GLU A 96 9.74 14.96 10.79
N HIS A 97 9.10 14.13 9.98
CA HIS A 97 7.78 13.57 10.28
C HIS A 97 7.88 12.46 11.32
N PHE A 98 8.91 11.62 11.26
CA PHE A 98 9.13 10.58 12.27
C PHE A 98 9.41 11.16 13.66
N MET A 99 10.14 12.29 13.73
CA MET A 99 10.40 12.97 15.00
C MET A 99 9.15 13.62 15.62
N ARG A 100 8.21 14.08 14.80
CA ARG A 100 7.03 14.83 15.25
C ARG A 100 5.82 13.95 15.53
N ASP A 101 5.58 12.98 14.65
CA ASP A 101 4.28 12.31 14.52
C ASP A 101 4.36 10.77 14.61
N GLY A 102 5.55 10.22 14.90
CA GLY A 102 5.86 8.78 14.84
C GLY A 102 5.25 7.89 15.94
N ALA A 103 4.00 8.12 16.34
CA ALA A 103 3.29 7.21 17.23
C ALA A 103 3.23 5.80 16.59
N ALA A 104 3.61 4.76 17.35
CA ALA A 104 3.77 3.39 16.87
C ALA A 104 4.74 3.20 15.66
N GLY A 105 5.59 4.19 15.38
CA GLY A 105 6.58 4.11 14.31
C GLY A 105 6.04 4.31 12.90
N ILE A 106 4.85 4.89 12.72
CA ILE A 106 4.29 5.25 11.40
C ILE A 106 4.03 6.76 11.35
N ALA A 107 4.45 7.43 10.28
CA ALA A 107 4.14 8.84 10.03
C ALA A 107 3.07 8.96 8.94
N ALA A 108 2.09 9.85 9.15
CA ALA A 108 1.07 10.20 8.16
C ALA A 108 1.04 11.73 7.99
N PHE A 109 1.33 12.22 6.79
CA PHE A 109 1.51 13.66 6.54
C PHE A 109 1.18 14.02 5.09
N TRP A 110 0.76 15.26 4.86
CA TRP A 110 0.51 15.77 3.51
C TRP A 110 1.82 16.06 2.79
N ASN A 111 1.89 15.75 1.50
CA ASN A 111 3.01 16.19 0.67
C ASN A 111 3.02 17.72 0.50
N LEU A 112 4.10 18.27 -0.06
CA LEU A 112 4.29 19.72 -0.25
C LEU A 112 3.12 20.39 -1.01
N GLY A 113 2.59 19.72 -2.04
CA GLY A 113 1.47 20.22 -2.83
C GLY A 113 0.10 20.05 -2.17
N ARG A 114 0.02 19.34 -1.04
CA ARG A 114 -1.21 18.96 -0.33
C ARG A 114 -2.27 18.30 -1.23
N ASP A 115 -1.81 17.58 -2.24
CA ASP A 115 -2.64 16.82 -3.17
C ASP A 115 -2.56 15.30 -2.92
N ALA A 116 -1.71 14.89 -1.97
CA ALA A 116 -1.59 13.51 -1.50
C ALA A 116 -1.27 13.43 0.00
N LEU A 117 -1.96 12.54 0.71
CA LEU A 117 -1.57 12.10 2.04
C LEU A 117 -0.57 10.95 1.89
N LEU A 118 0.60 11.08 2.51
CA LEU A 118 1.65 10.08 2.52
C LEU A 118 1.64 9.36 3.87
N ILE A 119 1.79 8.03 3.83
CA ILE A 119 1.88 7.18 5.02
C ILE A 119 3.17 6.38 4.89
N ALA A 120 4.10 6.55 5.81
CA ALA A 120 5.43 5.96 5.75
C ALA A 120 5.78 5.28 7.08
N PRO A 121 6.34 4.06 7.09
CA PRO A 121 6.90 3.50 8.30
C PRO A 121 8.21 4.22 8.64
N GLY A 122 8.43 4.46 9.92
CA GLY A 122 9.68 4.99 10.46
C GLY A 122 10.83 3.99 10.37
N PRO A 123 12.06 4.45 10.62
CA PRO A 123 13.21 3.57 10.63
C PRO A 123 13.06 2.48 11.70
N PRO A 124 13.54 1.25 11.45
CA PRO A 124 13.62 0.24 12.50
C PRO A 124 14.52 0.76 13.64
N LEU A 125 13.97 0.91 14.85
CA LEU A 125 14.69 1.51 15.99
C LEU A 125 16.00 0.79 16.32
N ALA A 126 16.06 -0.53 16.13
CA ALA A 126 17.25 -1.33 16.43
C ALA A 126 18.23 -1.44 15.25
N TYR A 127 17.78 -1.23 14.01
CA TYR A 127 18.57 -1.49 12.80
C TYR A 127 18.23 -0.50 11.66
N PRO A 128 18.74 0.74 11.71
CA PRO A 128 18.50 1.76 10.68
C PRO A 128 18.92 1.33 9.27
N GLN A 129 19.89 0.41 9.17
CA GLN A 129 20.34 -0.21 7.92
C GLN A 129 19.30 -1.12 7.26
N LEU A 130 18.23 -1.50 7.98
CA LEU A 130 17.07 -2.23 7.45
C LEU A 130 15.96 -1.26 7.02
N ALA A 131 16.30 -0.03 6.65
CA ALA A 131 15.37 0.88 6.01
C ALA A 131 14.75 0.21 4.77
N HIS A 132 13.43 0.36 4.62
CA HIS A 132 12.68 -0.31 3.57
C HIS A 132 12.43 0.68 2.43
N PRO A 133 13.15 0.59 1.30
CA PRO A 133 13.01 1.55 0.20
C PRO A 133 11.67 1.39 -0.53
N HIS A 134 11.05 0.21 -0.44
CA HIS A 134 9.81 -0.14 -1.13
C HIS A 134 9.02 -1.20 -0.37
N LEU A 135 7.78 -1.45 -0.84
CA LEU A 135 6.83 -2.33 -0.17
C LEU A 135 7.29 -3.79 -0.08
N ALA A 136 7.92 -4.31 -1.14
CA ALA A 136 8.43 -5.69 -1.12
C ALA A 136 9.46 -5.95 -0.01
N ALA A 137 10.43 -5.04 0.16
CA ALA A 137 11.42 -5.12 1.23
C ALA A 137 10.74 -5.05 2.60
N PHE A 138 9.81 -4.10 2.77
CA PHE A 138 9.04 -3.97 4.02
C PHE A 138 8.26 -5.24 4.36
N ALA A 139 7.50 -5.79 3.41
CA ALA A 139 6.69 -6.98 3.62
C ALA A 139 7.55 -8.19 4.05
N ARG A 140 8.76 -8.31 3.50
CA ARG A 140 9.67 -9.45 3.74
C ARG A 140 10.51 -9.33 5.00
N SER A 141 10.88 -8.13 5.44
CA SER A 141 11.86 -7.97 6.53
C SER A 141 11.42 -7.12 7.72
N ALA A 142 10.36 -6.31 7.59
CA ALA A 142 9.94 -5.46 8.71
C ALA A 142 9.33 -6.30 9.84
N PRO A 143 9.54 -5.92 11.13
CA PRO A 143 8.87 -6.58 12.24
C PRO A 143 7.34 -6.56 12.06
N MET A 144 6.68 -7.70 12.27
CA MET A 144 5.24 -7.84 12.01
C MET A 144 4.39 -6.78 12.74
N ALA A 145 4.77 -6.39 13.96
CA ALA A 145 4.11 -5.30 14.68
C ALA A 145 4.14 -3.95 13.94
N LEU A 146 5.25 -3.63 13.26
CA LEU A 146 5.37 -2.43 12.43
C LEU A 146 4.52 -2.57 11.15
N GLN A 147 4.48 -3.76 10.57
CA GLN A 147 3.63 -4.04 9.41
C GLN A 147 2.13 -3.90 9.74
N HIS A 148 1.72 -4.40 10.90
CA HIS A 148 0.35 -4.20 11.39
C HIS A 148 0.02 -2.74 11.64
N ALA A 149 0.92 -2.00 12.30
CA ALA A 149 0.74 -0.57 12.52
C ALA A 149 0.59 0.18 11.18
N PHE A 150 1.42 -0.15 10.18
CA PHE A 150 1.38 0.46 8.86
C PHE A 150 0.03 0.25 8.16
N TRP A 151 -0.43 -1.00 8.06
CA TRP A 151 -1.70 -1.32 7.40
C TRP A 151 -2.91 -0.76 8.16
N ARG A 152 -2.90 -0.80 9.49
CA ARG A 152 -3.95 -0.16 10.30
C ARG A 152 -4.03 1.33 10.01
N THR A 153 -2.90 2.04 10.03
CA THR A 153 -2.87 3.47 9.71
C THR A 153 -3.34 3.74 8.28
N ILE A 154 -3.00 2.90 7.30
CA ILE A 154 -3.53 3.03 5.93
C ILE A 154 -5.05 2.92 5.92
N GLY A 155 -5.62 1.91 6.58
CA GLY A 155 -7.06 1.72 6.65
C GLY A 155 -7.78 2.88 7.35
N GLU A 156 -7.23 3.36 8.47
CA GLU A 156 -7.76 4.50 9.23
C GLU A 156 -7.75 5.77 8.37
N ARG A 157 -6.60 6.13 7.81
CA ARG A 157 -6.44 7.34 7.00
C ARG A 157 -7.26 7.29 5.72
N LEU A 158 -7.34 6.15 5.05
CA LEU A 158 -8.19 6.02 3.87
C LEU A 158 -9.66 6.23 4.24
N SER A 159 -10.12 5.65 5.35
CA SER A 159 -11.49 5.82 5.84
C SER A 159 -11.82 7.28 6.13
N GLU A 160 -10.89 8.02 6.73
CA GLU A 160 -11.03 9.46 6.98
C GLU A 160 -11.10 10.29 5.69
N GLN A 161 -10.41 9.85 4.63
CA GLN A 161 -10.35 10.55 3.33
C GLN A 161 -11.51 10.16 2.38
N LEU A 162 -12.32 9.15 2.71
CA LEU A 162 -13.41 8.71 1.84
C LEU A 162 -14.41 9.83 1.58
N SER A 163 -14.65 10.10 0.31
CA SER A 163 -15.60 11.11 -0.16
C SER A 163 -16.31 10.64 -1.43
N ASP A 164 -17.12 11.51 -2.02
CA ASP A 164 -17.73 11.28 -3.33
C ASP A 164 -16.73 11.48 -4.47
N ARG A 165 -15.58 12.10 -4.19
CA ARG A 165 -14.46 12.19 -5.13
C ARG A 165 -13.53 10.99 -4.96
N PRO A 166 -13.01 10.43 -6.08
CA PRO A 166 -12.08 9.32 -6.03
C PRO A 166 -10.83 9.66 -5.22
N SER A 167 -10.35 8.66 -4.48
CA SER A 167 -9.03 8.63 -3.84
C SER A 167 -8.23 7.48 -4.44
N TRP A 168 -6.95 7.72 -4.70
CA TRP A 168 -6.06 6.77 -5.35
C TRP A 168 -5.03 6.27 -4.34
N LEU A 169 -5.11 4.99 -3.98
CA LEU A 169 -4.23 4.35 -3.02
C LEU A 169 -3.13 3.57 -3.75
N SER A 170 -1.86 3.88 -3.50
CA SER A 170 -0.74 3.21 -4.21
C SER A 170 0.61 3.31 -3.51
N THR A 171 1.58 2.54 -4.00
CA THR A 171 3.03 2.74 -3.78
C THR A 171 3.74 2.83 -5.14
N SER A 172 4.71 3.76 -5.27
CA SER A 172 5.55 3.88 -6.47
C SER A 172 7.04 3.99 -6.13
N GLY A 173 7.46 4.94 -5.30
CA GLY A 173 8.79 4.97 -4.67
C GLY A 173 9.99 5.33 -5.57
N LEU A 174 9.80 5.60 -6.87
CA LEU A 174 10.91 5.97 -7.75
C LEU A 174 11.49 7.38 -7.51
N GLY A 175 10.72 8.29 -6.91
CA GLY A 175 11.17 9.66 -6.64
C GLY A 175 11.82 9.85 -5.26
N ILE A 176 11.42 9.03 -4.27
CA ILE A 176 11.94 9.04 -2.91
C ILE A 176 12.06 7.57 -2.49
N ALA A 177 13.29 7.12 -2.27
CA ALA A 177 13.62 5.74 -1.93
C ALA A 177 13.36 5.42 -0.45
N TRP A 178 12.12 5.63 -0.03
CA TRP A 178 11.63 5.25 1.28
C TRP A 178 10.18 4.84 1.12
N LEU A 179 9.77 3.69 1.65
CA LEU A 179 8.41 3.22 1.51
C LEU A 179 7.42 4.29 1.97
N HIS A 180 6.51 4.66 1.09
CA HIS A 180 5.35 5.46 1.44
C HIS A 180 4.17 5.02 0.59
N VAL A 181 3.05 4.73 1.26
CA VAL A 181 1.75 4.65 0.62
C VAL A 181 1.26 6.06 0.38
N ARG A 182 0.59 6.25 -0.75
CA ARG A 182 0.00 7.52 -1.15
C ARG A 182 -1.51 7.37 -1.23
N ILE A 183 -2.24 8.33 -0.66
CA ILE A 183 -3.65 8.58 -0.93
C ILE A 183 -3.70 9.89 -1.72
N ASP A 184 -3.65 9.77 -3.04
CA ASP A 184 -3.67 10.93 -3.94
C ASP A 184 -5.10 11.34 -4.30
N THR A 185 -5.26 12.60 -4.71
CA THR A 185 -6.49 13.15 -5.32
C THR A 185 -6.52 13.04 -6.85
N ARG A 186 -5.50 12.42 -7.46
CA ARG A 186 -5.38 12.09 -8.89
C ARG A 186 -4.45 10.89 -9.08
N PRO A 187 -4.52 10.10 -10.18
CA PRO A 187 -3.68 8.92 -10.38
C PRO A 187 -2.26 9.28 -10.90
N LYS A 188 -1.52 10.11 -10.18
CA LYS A 188 -0.25 10.71 -10.67
C LYS A 188 0.86 9.69 -10.94
N TYR A 189 0.86 8.56 -10.22
CA TYR A 189 1.92 7.55 -10.27
C TYR A 189 1.41 6.15 -10.59
N TYR A 190 0.17 6.04 -11.07
CA TYR A 190 -0.40 4.76 -11.46
C TYR A 190 0.22 4.31 -12.79
N THR A 191 0.74 3.09 -12.79
CA THR A 191 1.24 2.38 -13.96
C THR A 191 0.11 1.59 -14.63
N HIS A 192 -0.87 1.11 -13.86
CA HIS A 192 -1.98 0.35 -14.39
C HIS A 192 -3.06 1.27 -14.99
N ARG A 193 -3.00 1.43 -16.33
CA ARG A 193 -3.91 2.30 -17.08
C ARG A 193 -5.41 2.07 -16.77
N PRO A 194 -5.93 0.83 -16.67
CA PRO A 194 -7.34 0.61 -16.37
C PRO A 194 -7.84 1.33 -15.12
N TYR A 195 -7.04 1.43 -14.06
CA TYR A 195 -7.44 2.15 -12.84
C TYR A 195 -7.48 3.67 -13.02
N ARG A 196 -6.69 4.20 -13.95
CA ARG A 196 -6.70 5.64 -14.28
C ARG A 196 -7.97 6.04 -15.00
N ASP A 197 -8.47 5.15 -15.86
CA ASP A 197 -9.62 5.38 -16.73
C ASP A 197 -10.96 5.20 -15.96
N LEU A 198 -10.96 4.56 -14.78
CA LEU A 198 -12.13 4.42 -13.89
C LEU A 198 -12.58 5.73 -13.20
N ALA A 199 -11.83 6.81 -13.34
CA ALA A 199 -12.16 8.12 -12.76
C ALA A 199 -12.99 9.01 -13.71
N GLY A 200 -13.36 8.50 -14.89
CA GLY A 200 -14.14 9.18 -15.92
C GLY A 200 -15.65 9.03 -15.75
#